data_AF-A0AAD7QEP5-F1
#
_entry.id   AF-A0AAD7QEP5-F1
#
_cell.length_a   1.000
_cell.length_b   1.000
_cell.length_c   1.000
_cell.angle_alpha   90.00
_cell.angle_beta   90.00
_cell.angle_gamma   90.00
#
_symmetry.space_group_name_H-M   'P 1'
#
loop_
_entity.id
_entity.type
_entity.pdbx_description
1 polymer ?
#
loop_
_entity_poly.entity_id
_entity_poly.type
_entity_poly.pdbx_seq_one_letter_code
_entity_poly.pdbx_strand_id
1 'polypeptide(L)'
;MDLKDIQGYEEEVHWLEDWNRRRQMAVAQVLCYVVSAIYLFGMCYPRQSTASPKGKKRKALLDAECKREFESIREAINNVAEAIREGNAVIERGRARIYSEDDIFTELVNIGLDQNILYSAYIFLIKDAARVRAFFGCPAEERKNFLLHIMDASQELY
;
A
#
# COMPACT_ATOMS: atom_id res chain seq x y z
N MET A 1 -8.48 26.64 -6.60
CA MET A 1 -8.39 25.20 -6.85
C MET A 1 -7.90 25.06 -8.27
N ASP A 2 -6.63 24.74 -8.45
CA ASP A 2 -5.97 24.77 -9.77
C ASP A 2 -6.38 23.54 -10.58
N LEU A 3 -6.64 23.70 -11.88
CA LEU A 3 -7.08 22.60 -12.76
C LEU A 3 -6.06 21.46 -12.80
N LYS A 4 -4.78 21.77 -12.59
CA LYS A 4 -3.69 20.79 -12.49
C LYS A 4 -3.77 19.92 -11.24
N ASP A 5 -4.24 20.48 -10.12
CA ASP A 5 -4.43 19.70 -8.90
C ASP A 5 -5.58 18.72 -9.10
N ILE A 6 -6.71 19.17 -9.67
CA ILE A 6 -7.88 18.31 -9.97
C ILE A 6 -7.47 17.18 -10.92
N GLN A 7 -6.69 17.49 -11.95
CA GLN A 7 -6.22 16.51 -12.93
C GLN A 7 -5.23 15.50 -12.33
N GLY A 8 -4.34 15.94 -11.42
CA GLY A 8 -3.46 15.06 -10.66
C GLY A 8 -4.21 14.15 -9.68
N TYR A 9 -5.26 14.66 -9.03
CA TYR A 9 -6.13 13.87 -8.16
C TYR A 9 -6.95 12.83 -8.95
N GLU A 10 -7.49 13.19 -10.12
CA GLU A 10 -8.23 12.25 -10.97
C GLU A 10 -7.33 11.15 -11.54
N GLU A 11 -6.08 11.47 -11.94
CA GLU A 11 -5.11 10.47 -12.39
C GLU A 11 -4.68 9.52 -11.27
N GLU A 12 -4.47 10.03 -10.05
CA GLU A 12 -4.16 9.18 -8.87
C GLU A 12 -5.33 8.26 -8.49
N VAL A 13 -6.56 8.78 -8.51
CA VAL A 13 -7.77 7.98 -8.23
C VAL A 13 -7.98 6.92 -9.30
N HIS A 14 -7.86 7.28 -10.58
CA HIS A 14 -7.97 6.34 -11.70
C HIS A 14 -6.90 5.25 -11.65
N TRP A 15 -5.66 5.60 -11.30
CA TRP A 15 -4.57 4.63 -11.11
C TRP A 15 -4.87 3.68 -9.95
N LEU A 16 -5.39 4.19 -8.82
CA LEU A 16 -5.74 3.38 -7.66
C LEU A 16 -6.88 2.40 -7.96
N GLU A 17 -7.87 2.81 -8.75
CA GLU A 17 -8.98 1.96 -9.20
C GLU A 17 -8.52 0.88 -10.17
N ASP A 18 -7.71 1.22 -11.18
CA ASP A 18 -7.15 0.24 -12.14
C ASP A 18 -6.25 -0.78 -11.40
N TRP A 19 -5.44 -0.31 -10.46
CA TRP A 19 -4.63 -1.16 -9.61
C TRP A 19 -5.47 -2.09 -8.73
N ASN A 20 -6.52 -1.58 -8.08
CA ASN A 20 -7.42 -2.38 -7.26
C ASN A 20 -8.13 -3.47 -8.10
N ARG A 21 -8.56 -3.13 -9.32
CA ARG A 21 -9.13 -4.08 -10.28
C ARG A 21 -8.13 -5.18 -10.67
N ARG A 22 -6.89 -4.82 -10.99
CA ARG A 22 -5.82 -5.80 -11.31
C ARG A 22 -5.52 -6.72 -10.13
N ARG A 23 -5.50 -6.18 -8.90
CA ARG A 23 -5.34 -6.98 -7.67
C ARG A 23 -6.49 -7.94 -7.44
N GLN A 24 -7.73 -7.49 -7.59
CA GLN A 24 -8.91 -8.35 -7.45
C GLN A 24 -8.89 -9.48 -8.47
N MET A 25 -8.48 -9.22 -9.71
CA MET A 25 -8.30 -10.26 -10.73
C MET A 25 -7.21 -11.26 -10.37
N ALA A 26 -6.05 -10.79 -9.90
CA ALA A 26 -4.96 -11.67 -9.48
C ALA A 26 -5.38 -12.56 -8.29
N VAL A 27 -6.07 -11.99 -7.29
CA VAL A 27 -6.61 -12.74 -6.15
C VAL A 27 -7.64 -13.77 -6.61
N ALA A 28 -8.58 -13.39 -7.46
CA ALA A 28 -9.58 -14.31 -8.01
C ALA A 28 -8.92 -15.46 -8.80
N GLN A 29 -7.86 -15.17 -9.55
CA GLN A 29 -7.13 -16.16 -10.33
C GLN A 29 -6.36 -17.13 -9.44
N VAL A 30 -5.68 -16.65 -8.40
CA VAL A 30 -5.02 -17.51 -7.40
C VAL A 30 -6.05 -18.37 -6.67
N LEU A 31 -7.18 -17.81 -6.22
CA LEU A 31 -8.25 -18.57 -5.59
C LEU A 31 -8.80 -19.65 -6.53
N CYS A 32 -9.01 -19.32 -7.81
CA CYS A 32 -9.48 -20.28 -8.81
C CYS A 32 -8.47 -21.43 -9.00
N TYR A 33 -7.18 -21.14 -9.06
CA TYR A 33 -6.14 -22.17 -9.14
C TYR A 33 -6.08 -23.03 -7.89
N VAL A 34 -6.17 -22.45 -6.69
CA VAL A 34 -6.17 -23.20 -5.43
C VAL A 34 -7.40 -24.10 -5.32
N VAL A 35 -8.59 -23.59 -5.66
CA VAL A 35 -9.82 -24.39 -5.67
C VAL A 35 -9.74 -25.50 -6.72
N SER A 36 -9.20 -25.21 -7.90
CA SER A 36 -9.00 -26.22 -8.95
C SER A 36 -8.01 -27.29 -8.53
N ALA A 37 -6.91 -26.91 -7.86
CA ALA A 37 -5.94 -27.83 -7.30
C ALA A 37 -6.57 -28.71 -6.22
N ILE A 38 -7.32 -28.14 -5.27
CA ILE A 38 -8.06 -28.90 -4.23
C ILE A 38 -9.07 -29.85 -4.86
N TYR A 39 -9.79 -29.42 -5.91
CA TYR A 39 -10.76 -30.27 -6.62
C TYR A 39 -10.09 -31.43 -7.34
N LEU A 40 -9.01 -31.17 -8.08
CA LEU A 40 -8.20 -32.23 -8.72
C LEU A 40 -7.62 -33.19 -7.68
N PHE A 41 -7.17 -32.66 -6.54
CA PHE A 41 -6.64 -33.44 -5.44
C PHE A 41 -7.71 -34.32 -4.76
N GLY A 42 -8.90 -33.78 -4.53
CA GLY A 42 -10.06 -34.50 -4.01
C GLY A 42 -10.54 -35.61 -4.94
N MET A 43 -10.43 -35.41 -6.26
CA MET A 43 -10.73 -36.43 -7.28
C MET A 43 -9.67 -37.53 -7.36
N CYS A 44 -8.42 -37.27 -6.94
CA CYS A 44 -7.39 -38.30 -6.77
C CYS A 44 -7.54 -39.12 -5.46
N TYR A 45 -8.48 -38.76 -4.59
CA TYR A 45 -8.62 -39.32 -3.24
C TYR A 45 -9.88 -40.15 -2.91
N PRO A 46 -10.61 -40.78 -3.85
CA PRO A 46 -11.45 -41.90 -3.45
C PRO A 46 -11.21 -43.14 -4.32
N ARG A 47 -10.39 -44.09 -3.83
CA ARG A 47 -10.79 -45.50 -3.67
C ARG A 47 -9.75 -46.29 -2.88
N GLN A 48 -9.99 -46.47 -1.59
CA GLN A 48 -9.53 -47.70 -0.96
C GLN A 48 -10.20 -48.86 -1.68
N SER A 49 -9.44 -49.82 -2.21
CA SER A 49 -9.91 -51.20 -2.34
C SER A 49 -8.74 -52.18 -2.51
N THR A 50 -8.58 -52.95 -1.44
CA THR A 50 -7.97 -54.29 -1.32
C THR A 50 -6.44 -54.39 -1.28
N ALA A 51 -5.97 -54.96 -0.16
CA ALA A 51 -4.59 -55.08 0.24
C ALA A 51 -3.80 -56.04 -0.67
N SER A 52 -2.76 -55.53 -1.33
CA SER A 52 -1.66 -56.32 -1.89
C SER A 52 -0.33 -55.65 -1.53
N PRO A 53 0.74 -56.39 -1.19
CA PRO A 53 2.04 -55.83 -0.78
C PRO A 53 2.67 -54.90 -1.83
N LYS A 54 2.34 -55.11 -3.12
CA LYS A 54 2.73 -54.22 -4.24
C LYS A 54 2.08 -52.83 -4.17
N GLY A 55 0.93 -52.69 -3.50
CA GLY A 55 0.22 -51.42 -3.31
C GLY A 55 0.84 -50.48 -2.28
N LYS A 56 1.55 -51.02 -1.26
CA LYS A 56 2.20 -50.20 -0.22
C LYS A 56 3.32 -49.32 -0.78
N LYS A 57 4.16 -49.83 -1.69
CA LYS A 57 5.23 -49.05 -2.34
C LYS A 57 4.68 -47.96 -3.26
N ARG A 58 3.64 -48.28 -4.05
CA ARG A 58 2.98 -47.30 -4.93
C ARG A 58 2.27 -46.20 -4.14
N LYS A 59 1.69 -46.53 -2.98
CA LYS A 59 1.04 -45.57 -2.07
C LYS A 59 2.06 -44.62 -1.42
N ALA A 60 3.21 -45.11 -1.00
CA ALA A 60 4.28 -44.27 -0.44
C ALA A 60 4.88 -43.30 -1.47
N LEU A 61 5.01 -43.74 -2.73
CA LEU A 61 5.47 -42.87 -3.83
C LEU A 61 4.45 -41.78 -4.15
N LEU A 62 3.15 -42.13 -4.21
CA LEU A 62 2.07 -41.16 -4.42
C LEU A 62 1.95 -40.14 -3.26
N ASP A 63 2.15 -40.59 -2.02
CA ASP A 63 2.13 -39.73 -0.84
C ASP A 63 3.33 -38.77 -0.80
N ALA A 64 4.51 -39.24 -1.19
CA ALA A 64 5.72 -38.42 -1.32
C ALA A 64 5.59 -37.38 -2.44
N GLU A 65 5.02 -37.75 -3.58
CA GLU A 65 4.75 -36.83 -4.70
C GLU A 65 3.72 -35.77 -4.32
N CYS A 66 2.60 -36.18 -3.71
CA CYS A 66 1.62 -35.30 -3.09
C CYS A 66 2.26 -34.28 -2.13
N LYS A 67 3.14 -34.76 -1.24
CA LYS A 67 3.80 -33.90 -0.27
C LYS A 67 4.72 -32.87 -0.94
N ARG A 68 5.46 -33.27 -1.98
CA ARG A 68 6.29 -32.32 -2.75
C ARG A 68 5.45 -31.26 -3.46
N GLU A 69 4.36 -31.66 -4.10
CA GLU A 69 3.44 -30.72 -4.76
C GLU A 69 2.85 -29.76 -3.73
N PHE A 70 2.48 -30.25 -2.54
CA PHE A 70 1.97 -29.40 -1.47
C PHE A 70 3.00 -28.39 -0.96
N GLU A 71 4.26 -28.80 -0.78
CA GLU A 71 5.32 -27.86 -0.42
C GLU A 71 5.61 -26.86 -1.54
N SER A 72 5.56 -27.28 -2.81
CA SER A 72 5.72 -26.37 -3.96
C SER A 72 4.60 -25.32 -4.02
N ILE A 73 3.35 -25.73 -3.80
CA ILE A 73 2.20 -24.82 -3.73
C ILE A 73 2.35 -23.88 -2.53
N ARG A 74 2.76 -24.39 -1.37
CA ARG A 74 2.99 -23.59 -0.16
C ARG A 74 4.07 -22.54 -0.40
N GLU A 75 5.17 -22.91 -1.04
CA GLU A 75 6.26 -22.00 -1.40
C GLU A 75 5.77 -20.93 -2.38
N ALA A 76 5.01 -21.30 -3.42
CA ALA A 76 4.43 -20.34 -4.35
C ALA A 76 3.49 -19.34 -3.64
N ILE A 77 2.66 -19.80 -2.71
CA ILE A 77 1.79 -18.93 -1.90
C ILE A 77 2.62 -17.96 -1.04
N ASN A 78 3.69 -18.44 -0.41
CA ASN A 78 4.57 -17.60 0.40
C ASN A 78 5.24 -16.51 -0.44
N ASN A 79 5.74 -16.84 -1.63
CA ASN A 79 6.35 -15.90 -2.57
C ASN A 79 5.35 -14.82 -3.02
N VAL A 80 4.11 -15.22 -3.34
CA VAL A 80 3.03 -14.26 -3.68
C VAL A 80 2.71 -13.36 -2.49
N ALA A 81 2.62 -13.91 -1.27
CA ALA A 81 2.36 -13.12 -0.07
C ALA A 81 3.49 -12.13 0.23
N GLU A 82 4.74 -12.50 -0.03
CA GLU A 82 5.90 -11.61 0.10
C GLU A 82 5.87 -10.47 -0.92
N ALA A 83 5.65 -10.77 -2.20
CA ALA A 83 5.51 -9.76 -3.24
C ALA A 83 4.37 -8.76 -2.94
N ILE A 84 3.25 -9.23 -2.36
CA ILE A 84 2.16 -8.35 -1.91
C ILE A 84 2.61 -7.43 -0.76
N ARG A 85 3.35 -7.97 0.23
CA ARG A 85 3.87 -7.15 1.35
C ARG A 85 4.85 -6.09 0.86
N GLU A 86 5.77 -6.46 -0.02
CA GLU A 86 6.74 -5.55 -0.61
C GLU A 86 6.05 -4.47 -1.45
N GLY A 87 5.10 -4.88 -2.31
CA GLY A 87 4.30 -3.96 -3.10
C GLY A 87 3.53 -2.97 -2.24
N ASN A 88 2.92 -3.41 -1.13
CA ASN A 88 2.24 -2.54 -0.19
C ASN A 88 3.21 -1.56 0.48
N ALA A 89 4.41 -2.00 0.87
CA ALA A 89 5.41 -1.13 1.49
C ALA A 89 5.89 -0.01 0.55
N VAL A 90 5.99 -0.30 -0.76
CA VAL A 90 6.31 0.71 -1.78
C VAL A 90 5.18 1.73 -1.92
N ILE A 91 3.92 1.27 -1.93
CA ILE A 91 2.75 2.15 -2.01
C ILE A 91 2.68 3.12 -0.82
N GLU A 92 2.88 2.63 0.40
CA GLU A 92 2.86 3.49 1.59
C GLU A 92 3.99 4.53 1.59
N ARG A 93 5.12 4.24 0.93
CA ARG A 93 6.20 5.23 0.74
C ARG A 93 5.88 6.26 -0.34
N GLY A 94 5.10 5.87 -1.36
CA GLY A 94 4.73 6.72 -2.48
C GLY A 94 3.47 7.56 -2.24
N ARG A 95 2.64 7.22 -1.25
CA ARG A 95 1.46 8.01 -0.91
C ARG A 95 1.83 9.41 -0.47
N ALA A 96 1.24 10.41 -1.10
CA ALA A 96 1.23 11.77 -0.58
C ALA A 96 0.66 11.74 0.84
N ARG A 97 1.44 12.19 1.83
CA ARG A 97 0.94 12.34 3.19
C ARG A 97 -0.16 13.40 3.17
N ILE A 98 -1.37 12.98 3.53
CA ILE A 98 -2.52 13.88 3.70
C ILE A 98 -2.49 14.35 5.15
N TYR A 99 -2.23 15.63 5.35
CA TYR A 99 -2.27 16.26 6.66
C TYR A 99 -3.64 16.90 6.85
N SER A 100 -4.28 16.65 7.98
CA SER A 100 -5.50 17.34 8.35
C SER A 100 -5.19 18.79 8.78
N GLU A 101 -6.23 19.63 8.80
CA GLU A 101 -6.09 21.00 9.33
C GLU A 101 -5.65 21.01 10.79
N ASP A 102 -6.06 20.02 11.58
CA ASP A 102 -5.66 19.85 12.98
C ASP A 102 -4.17 19.46 13.11
N ASP A 103 -3.67 18.60 12.21
CA ASP A 103 -2.23 18.26 12.14
C ASP A 103 -1.40 19.51 11.84
N ILE A 104 -1.86 20.34 10.89
CA ILE A 104 -1.20 21.60 10.53
C ILE A 104 -1.18 22.53 11.74
N PHE A 105 -2.33 22.76 12.37
CA PHE A 105 -2.44 23.68 13.51
C PHE A 105 -1.58 23.22 14.70
N THR A 106 -1.62 21.92 15.01
CA THR A 106 -0.82 21.32 16.08
C THR A 106 0.67 21.49 15.81
N GLU A 107 1.12 21.25 14.58
CA GLU A 107 2.54 21.41 14.24
C GLU A 107 2.99 22.87 14.37
N LEU A 108 2.15 23.83 13.96
CA LEU A 108 2.45 25.26 14.09
C LEU A 108 2.63 25.69 15.57
N VAL A 109 1.87 25.08 16.47
CA VAL A 109 2.04 25.26 17.93
C VAL A 109 3.32 24.58 18.41
N ASN A 110 3.61 23.36 17.94
CA ASN A 110 4.80 22.60 18.34
C ASN A 110 6.11 23.29 17.98
N ILE A 111 6.18 23.92 16.81
CA ILE A 111 7.36 24.69 16.40
C ILE A 111 7.48 26.05 17.13
N GLY A 112 6.51 26.39 17.99
CA GLY A 112 6.55 27.58 18.85
C GLY A 112 6.33 28.89 18.10
N LEU A 113 5.36 28.96 17.18
CA LEU A 113 4.95 30.22 16.57
C LEU A 113 4.22 31.12 17.57
N ASP A 114 4.51 32.42 17.54
CA ASP A 114 3.80 33.40 18.35
C ASP A 114 2.34 33.54 17.90
N GLN A 115 1.42 33.80 18.85
CA GLN A 115 -0.01 33.95 18.56
C GLN A 115 -0.31 34.98 17.45
N ASN A 116 0.51 36.02 17.35
CA ASN A 116 0.35 37.10 16.36
C ASN A 116 0.57 36.63 14.91
N ILE A 117 1.38 35.59 14.71
CA ILE A 117 1.71 35.04 13.38
C ILE A 117 1.08 33.68 13.14
N LEU A 118 0.64 32.98 14.20
CA LEU A 118 0.08 31.63 14.14
C LEU A 118 -1.10 31.54 13.16
N TYR A 119 -2.09 32.40 13.29
CA TYR A 119 -3.28 32.38 12.42
C TYR A 119 -2.95 32.76 10.98
N SER A 120 -2.02 33.70 10.78
CA SER A 120 -1.55 34.09 9.45
C SER A 120 -0.81 32.93 8.76
N ALA A 121 0.03 32.21 9.50
CA ALA A 121 0.73 31.02 9.02
C ALA A 121 -0.22 29.87 8.70
N TYR A 122 -1.21 29.63 9.58
CA TYR A 122 -2.25 28.64 9.36
C TYR A 122 -3.02 28.91 8.06
N ILE A 123 -3.55 30.14 7.91
CA ILE A 123 -4.28 30.56 6.70
C ILE A 123 -3.38 30.46 5.46
N PHE A 124 -2.10 30.82 5.58
CA PHE A 124 -1.14 30.76 4.49
C PHE A 124 -0.93 29.31 3.99
N LEU A 125 -0.81 28.35 4.90
CA LEU A 125 -0.60 26.94 4.59
C LEU A 125 -1.86 26.28 4.00
N ILE A 126 -3.03 26.43 4.63
CA ILE A 126 -4.26 25.75 4.17
C ILE A 126 -4.75 26.24 2.80
N LYS A 127 -4.34 27.44 2.38
CA LYS A 127 -4.68 28.00 1.06
C LYS A 127 -4.08 27.23 -0.12
N ASP A 128 -3.01 26.46 0.11
CA ASP A 128 -2.30 25.75 -0.95
C ASP A 128 -1.63 24.47 -0.41
N ALA A 129 -2.10 23.32 -0.90
CA ALA A 129 -1.60 22.02 -0.51
C ALA A 129 -0.10 21.83 -0.82
N ALA A 130 0.46 22.54 -1.82
CA ALA A 130 1.88 22.50 -2.09
C ALA A 130 2.72 23.09 -0.96
N ARG A 131 2.22 24.13 -0.28
CA ARG A 131 2.88 24.74 0.89
C ARG A 131 2.90 23.81 2.07
N VAL A 132 1.79 23.11 2.32
CA VAL A 132 1.70 22.08 3.37
C VAL A 132 2.72 20.97 3.10
N ARG A 133 2.80 20.47 1.85
CA ARG A 133 3.80 19.46 1.48
C ARG A 133 5.23 19.96 1.67
N ALA A 134 5.54 21.17 1.24
CA ALA A 134 6.88 21.76 1.42
C ALA A 134 7.23 21.96 2.91
N PHE A 135 6.28 22.45 3.70
CA PHE A 135 6.44 22.67 5.14
C PHE A 135 6.72 21.36 5.88
N PHE A 136 5.91 20.31 5.69
CA PHE A 136 6.15 19.03 6.35
C PHE A 136 7.30 18.22 5.76
N GLY A 137 7.72 18.54 4.53
CA GLY A 137 8.94 18.00 3.92
C GLY A 137 10.24 18.57 4.53
N CYS A 138 10.16 19.75 5.16
CA CYS A 138 11.27 20.35 5.90
C CYS A 138 11.49 19.61 7.23
N PRO A 139 12.75 19.38 7.66
CA PRO A 139 13.07 18.88 9.00
C PRO A 139 12.43 19.73 10.11
N ALA A 140 11.95 19.10 11.18
CA ALA A 140 11.13 19.75 12.21
C ALA A 140 11.82 20.96 12.86
N GLU A 141 13.13 20.87 13.00
CA GLU A 141 14.05 21.82 13.61
C GLU A 141 14.19 23.09 12.75
N GLU A 142 13.99 22.99 11.44
CA GLU A 142 14.10 24.08 10.49
C GLU A 142 12.75 24.67 10.06
N ARG A 143 11.65 23.94 10.31
CA ARG A 143 10.28 24.30 9.87
C ARG A 143 9.88 25.73 10.19
N LYS A 144 10.22 26.24 11.39
CA LYS A 144 9.88 27.62 11.78
C LYS A 144 10.55 28.66 10.89
N ASN A 145 11.86 28.53 10.68
CA ASN A 145 12.61 29.47 9.86
C ASN A 145 12.21 29.37 8.39
N PHE A 146 12.02 28.14 7.90
CA PHE A 146 11.55 27.89 6.55
C PHE A 146 10.17 28.54 6.30
N LEU A 147 9.22 28.35 7.22
CA LEU A 147 7.88 28.89 7.11
C LEU A 147 7.87 30.42 7.05
N LEU A 148 8.65 31.08 7.92
CA LEU A 148 8.78 32.54 7.90
C LEU A 148 9.36 33.03 6.58
N HIS A 149 10.38 32.35 6.05
CA HIS A 149 11.00 32.71 4.77
C HIS A 149 10.01 32.60 3.60
N ILE A 150 9.26 31.51 3.50
CA ILE A 150 8.28 31.34 2.41
C ILE A 150 7.09 32.29 2.56
N MET A 151 6.69 32.65 3.78
CA MET A 151 5.63 33.64 4.00
C MET A 151 6.07 35.04 3.59
N ASP A 152 7.31 35.43 3.88
CA ASP A 152 7.88 36.73 3.53
C ASP A 152 8.08 36.86 2.01
N ALA A 153 8.69 35.86 1.38
CA ALA A 153 8.85 35.79 -0.08
C ALA A 153 7.51 35.81 -0.84
N SER A 154 6.43 35.38 -0.18
CA SER A 154 5.07 35.44 -0.75
C SER A 154 4.46 36.84 -0.72
N GLN A 155 4.91 37.71 0.19
CA GLN A 155 4.42 39.09 0.30
C GLN A 155 5.10 40.03 -0.70
N GLU A 156 6.29 39.69 -1.19
CA GLU A 156 7.04 40.48 -2.19
C GLU A 156 6.52 40.31 -3.64
N LEU A 157 5.59 39.37 -3.87
CA LEU A 157 5.02 39.07 -5.19
C LEU A 157 3.70 39.84 -5.50
N TYR A 158 3.37 40.84 -4.68
CA TYR A 158 2.23 41.75 -4.85
C TYR A 158 2.67 43.21 -4.71
#